data_AF-A0A373AXG0-F1
#
_entry.id   AF-A0A373AXG0-F1
#
_cell.length_a   1.000
_cell.length_b   1.000
_cell.length_c   1.000
_cell.angle_alpha   90.00
_cell.angle_beta   90.00
_cell.angle_gamma   90.00
#
_symmetry.space_group_name_H-M   'P 1'
#
loop_
_entity.id
_entity.type
_entity.pdbx_description
1 polymer ?
#
loop_
_entity_poly.entity_id
_entity_poly.type
_entity_poly.pdbx_seq_one_letter_code
_entity_poly.pdbx_strand_id
1 'polypeptide(L)' 'MAVKQTAGREALGEFAPKFAELNDDVLFGQVWSREDKLSLRDRSIVTVVALLAQGLTDSSFQYHLTTA' A
#
# COMPACT_ATOMS: atom_id res chain seq x y z
N MET A 1 10.10 3.27 14.09
CA MET A 1 10.44 2.06 13.29
C MET A 1 9.22 1.74 12.44
N ALA A 2 9.38 1.59 11.13
CA ALA A 2 8.27 1.17 10.27
C ALA A 2 7.83 -0.23 10.71
N VAL A 3 6.52 -0.43 10.91
CA VAL A 3 5.96 -1.75 11.23
C VAL A 3 6.22 -2.66 10.04
N LYS A 4 6.75 -3.86 10.28
CA LYS A 4 6.98 -4.84 9.23
C LYS A 4 5.63 -5.34 8.72
N GLN A 5 5.34 -5.10 7.45
CA GLN A 5 4.11 -5.57 6.81
C GLN A 5 4.23 -7.04 6.40
N THR A 6 3.25 -7.86 6.78
CA THR A 6 3.19 -9.30 6.46
C THR A 6 1.85 -9.75 5.85
N ALA A 7 0.89 -8.82 5.75
CA ALA A 7 -0.46 -9.12 5.30
C ALA A 7 -0.51 -9.75 3.89
N GLY A 8 0.41 -9.38 2.99
CA GLY A 8 0.50 -9.95 1.65
C GLY A 8 0.84 -11.44 1.70
N ARG A 9 1.84 -11.82 2.49
CA ARG A 9 2.20 -13.25 2.70
C ARG A 9 1.11 -14.02 3.43
N GLU A 10 0.47 -13.43 4.42
CA GLU A 10 -0.61 -14.08 5.17
C GLU A 10 -1.84 -14.35 4.29
N ALA A 11 -2.22 -13.41 3.44
CA ALA A 11 -3.42 -13.54 2.61
C ALA A 11 -3.19 -14.26 1.27
N LEU A 12 -2.01 -14.07 0.65
CA LEU A 12 -1.77 -14.46 -0.74
C LEU A 12 -0.50 -15.31 -0.92
N GLY A 13 0.19 -15.68 0.16
CA GLY A 13 1.47 -16.38 0.10
C GLY A 13 1.44 -17.70 -0.68
N GLU A 14 0.39 -18.50 -0.51
CA GLU A 14 0.25 -19.77 -1.23
C GLU A 14 -0.23 -19.58 -2.68
N PHE A 15 -1.21 -18.69 -2.89
CA PHE A 15 -1.82 -18.48 -4.21
C PHE A 15 -0.92 -17.69 -5.18
N ALA A 16 -0.28 -16.65 -4.68
CA ALA A 16 0.53 -15.71 -5.46
C ALA A 16 1.78 -15.29 -4.68
N PRO A 17 2.75 -16.20 -4.46
CA PRO A 17 3.89 -15.98 -3.57
C PRO A 17 4.73 -14.75 -3.93
N LYS A 18 4.94 -14.51 -5.23
CA LYS A 18 5.70 -13.33 -5.67
C LYS A 18 4.93 -12.03 -5.45
N PHE A 19 3.61 -12.04 -5.64
CA PHE A 19 2.78 -10.86 -5.38
C PHE A 19 2.79 -10.52 -3.89
N ALA A 20 2.64 -11.53 -3.03
CA ALA A 20 2.74 -11.40 -1.58
C ALA A 20 4.09 -10.79 -1.14
N GLU A 21 5.20 -11.28 -1.67
CA GLU A 21 6.54 -10.74 -1.42
C GLU A 21 6.65 -9.27 -1.85
N LEU A 22 6.19 -8.94 -3.07
CA LEU A 22 6.25 -7.56 -3.59
C LEU A 22 5.38 -6.59 -2.78
N ASN A 23 4.21 -7.04 -2.32
CA ASN A 23 3.33 -6.22 -1.48
C ASN A 23 4.03 -5.86 -0.16
N ASP A 24 4.57 -6.85 0.52
CA ASP A 24 5.16 -6.65 1.85
C ASP A 24 6.50 -5.92 1.78
N ASP A 25 7.42 -6.38 0.93
CA ASP A 25 8.82 -5.95 0.97
C ASP A 25 9.06 -4.71 0.10
N VAL A 26 8.34 -4.59 -1.01
CA VAL A 26 8.57 -3.50 -1.98
C VAL A 26 7.54 -2.40 -1.77
N LEU A 27 6.24 -2.69 -1.89
CA LEU A 27 5.21 -1.65 -1.77
C LEU A 27 5.25 -1.02 -0.38
N PHE A 28 5.06 -1.81 0.68
CA PHE A 28 5.04 -1.26 2.04
C PHE A 28 6.45 -1.12 2.64
N GLY A 29 7.31 -2.12 2.46
CA GLY A 29 8.66 -2.13 3.01
C GLY A 29 9.63 -1.10 2.41
N GLN A 30 9.40 -0.65 1.17
CA GLN A 30 10.26 0.35 0.52
C GLN A 30 9.48 1.58 0.07
N VAL A 31 8.45 1.45 -0.76
CA VAL A 31 7.81 2.60 -1.41
C VAL A 31 7.05 3.48 -0.41
N TRP A 32 6.20 2.88 0.43
CA TRP A 32 5.47 3.61 1.47
C TRP A 32 6.38 4.10 2.59
N SER A 33 7.37 3.28 2.98
CA SER A 33 8.33 3.61 4.03
C SER A 33 9.35 4.70 3.64
N ARG A 34 9.40 5.12 2.37
CA ARG A 34 10.33 6.16 1.85
C ARG A 34 9.82 7.57 2.14
N GLU A 35 9.63 7.87 3.41
CA GLU A 35 9.10 9.16 3.88
C GLU A 35 10.09 10.33 3.72
N ASP A 36 11.38 10.06 3.56
CA ASP A 36 12.41 11.07 3.28
C ASP A 36 12.26 11.75 1.91
N LYS A 37 11.50 11.14 0.99
CA LYS A 37 11.23 11.68 -0.36
C LYS A 37 9.83 12.28 -0.50
N LEU A 38 8.85 11.70 0.18
CA LEU A 38 7.47 12.17 0.18
C LEU A 38 6.83 11.71 1.49
N SER A 39 6.31 12.67 2.25
CA SER A 39 5.69 12.41 3.54
C SER A 39 4.56 11.39 3.43
N LEU A 40 4.28 10.66 4.50
CA LEU A 40 3.15 9.72 4.53
C LEU A 40 1.85 10.41 4.13
N ARG A 41 1.57 11.61 4.67
CA ARG A 41 0.39 12.40 4.36
C ARG A 41 0.27 12.69 2.85
N ASP A 42 1.31 13.21 2.23
CA ASP A 42 1.23 13.62 0.82
C ASP A 42 1.15 12.40 -0.10
N ARG A 43 1.81 11.30 0.27
CA ARG A 43 1.68 10.01 -0.43
C ARG A 43 0.24 9.51 -0.37
N SER A 44 -0.39 9.49 0.80
CA SER A 44 -1.77 9.05 0.96
C SER A 44 -2.73 9.92 0.14
N ILE A 45 -2.56 11.25 0.16
CA ILE A 45 -3.38 12.18 -0.65
C ILE A 45 -3.25 11.86 -2.15
N VAL A 46 -2.02 11.71 -2.66
CA VAL A 46 -1.79 11.43 -4.09
C VAL A 46 -2.40 10.07 -4.48
N THR A 47 -2.25 9.05 -3.64
CA THR A 47 -2.85 7.72 -3.90
C THR A 47 -4.37 7.78 -3.94
N VAL A 48 -5.03 8.43 -2.97
CA VAL A 48 -6.49 8.58 -2.94
C VAL A 48 -7.00 9.33 -4.17
N VAL A 49 -6.34 10.43 -4.55
CA VAL A 49 -6.70 11.22 -5.74
C VAL A 49 -6.53 10.39 -7.02
N ALA A 50 -5.43 9.63 -7.13
CA ALA A 50 -5.19 8.79 -8.30
C ALA A 50 -6.24 7.67 -8.45
N LEU A 51 -6.65 7.05 -7.35
CA LEU A 51 -7.72 6.04 -7.36
C LEU A 51 -9.06 6.65 -7.75
N LEU A 52 -9.43 7.79 -7.14
CA LEU A 52 -10.66 8.51 -7.45
C LEU A 52 -10.72 8.94 -8.92
N ALA A 53 -9.63 9.50 -9.45
CA ALA A 53 -9.56 9.97 -10.84
C ALA A 53 -9.73 8.84 -11.86
N GLN A 54 -9.38 7.61 -11.49
CA GLN A 54 -9.59 6.41 -12.31
C GLN A 54 -10.99 5.78 -12.10
N GLY A 55 -11.81 6.32 -11.20
CA GLY A 55 -13.09 5.72 -10.82
C GLY A 55 -12.95 4.43 -10.01
N LEU A 56 -11.75 4.16 -9.45
CA LEU A 56 -11.50 3.00 -8.61
C LEU A 56 -12.00 3.29 -7.20
N THR A 57 -13.23 2.87 -6.89
CA THR A 57 -13.89 3.07 -5.58
C THR A 57 -14.11 1.77 -4.82
N ASP A 58 -13.24 0.79 -5.03
CA ASP A 58 -13.31 -0.54 -4.40
C ASP A 58 -12.70 -0.54 -2.97
N SER A 59 -12.42 -1.73 -2.45
CA SER A 59 -11.81 -1.91 -1.12
C SER A 59 -10.44 -1.22 -0.99
N SER A 60 -9.67 -1.09 -2.08
CA SER A 60 -8.37 -0.42 -2.06
C SER A 60 -8.54 1.08 -1.82
N PHE A 61 -9.55 1.69 -2.45
CA PHE A 61 -9.89 3.09 -2.20
C PHE A 61 -10.39 3.32 -0.78
N GLN A 62 -11.29 2.46 -0.30
CA GLN A 62 -11.79 2.54 1.08
C GLN A 62 -10.65 2.40 2.10
N TYR A 63 -9.73 1.47 1.90
CA TYR A 63 -8.55 1.29 2.75
C TYR A 63 -7.71 2.57 2.81
N HIS A 64 -7.28 3.10 1.66
CA HIS A 64 -6.44 4.30 1.64
C HIS A 64 -7.14 5.57 2.14
N LEU A 65 -8.47 5.66 2.01
CA LEU A 65 -9.23 6.80 2.54
C LEU A 65 -9.37 6.78 4.08
N THR A 66 -9.38 5.59 4.69
CA THR A 66 -9.72 5.41 6.12
C THR A 66 -8.52 5.13 7.01
N THR A 67 -7.44 4.56 6.47
CA THR A 67 -6.33 4.01 7.28
C THR A 67 -4.93 4.43 6.85
N ALA A 68 -4.75 4.99 5.65
CA ALA A 68 -3.42 5.35 5.13
C ALA A 68 -2.97 6.75 5.52
#